data_AF-A0A921BFE4-F1
#
_entry.id   AF-A0A921BFE4-F1
#
_cell.length_a   1.000
_cell.length_b   1.000
_cell.length_c   1.000
_cell.angle_alpha   90.00
_cell.angle_beta   90.00
_cell.angle_gamma   90.00
#
_symmetry.space_group_name_H-M   'P 1'
#
loop_
_entity.id
_entity.type
_entity.pdbx_description
1 polymer ?
#
loop_
_entity_poly.entity_id
_entity_poly.type
_entity_poly.pdbx_seq_one_letter_code
_entity_poly.pdbx_strand_id
1 'polypeptide(L)'
;MLDKNPLNYDLEKFDTLIKIVEALRAPGGCPWDIDQTHGSLKRHLLEECYEVLEAIDNEDPAALKEELGDILVQIAFHADIAREHRSFTISDLLVEVNQKLIRRHPHVFDDVKLEKAEEVELQWEQLKAREREAKGITKSPVEGIPKDLPALVYSQLMQDRASKSGFEWEDINGVLSKIEEECKELTEAVTEQESIHEIGDLLLVMVNLCRWMNVQAEDALRQANARFSDRYMRMEKLALDSGKTFSDLPLSDKEELWQQAKMLEK
;
A
#
# COMPACT_ATOMS: atom_id res chain seq x y z
N MET A 1 25.44 -25.14 -15.87
CA MET A 1 24.22 -24.89 -16.67
C MET A 1 23.06 -25.41 -15.86
N LEU A 2 22.03 -24.59 -15.65
CA LEU A 2 20.81 -25.04 -15.00
C LEU A 2 20.20 -26.16 -15.85
N ASP A 3 19.90 -27.29 -15.21
CA ASP A 3 19.23 -28.40 -15.84
C ASP A 3 17.86 -27.92 -16.32
N LYS A 4 17.53 -28.17 -17.59
CA LYS A 4 16.24 -27.79 -18.17
C LYS A 4 15.09 -28.65 -17.64
N ASN A 5 15.38 -29.69 -16.85
CA ASN A 5 14.37 -30.51 -16.22
C ASN A 5 13.97 -29.95 -14.83
N PRO A 6 12.77 -29.37 -14.67
CA PRO A 6 12.31 -28.81 -13.40
C PRO A 6 12.20 -29.84 -12.26
N LEU A 7 12.18 -31.14 -12.56
CA LEU A 7 12.09 -32.23 -11.57
C LEU A 7 13.37 -32.46 -10.75
N ASN A 8 14.48 -31.81 -11.11
CA ASN A 8 15.76 -31.94 -10.40
C ASN A 8 16.03 -30.83 -9.37
N TYR A 9 15.12 -29.85 -9.24
CA TYR A 9 15.24 -28.79 -8.25
C TYR A 9 14.45 -29.12 -6.98
N ASP A 10 15.00 -28.70 -5.84
CA ASP A 10 14.29 -28.65 -4.58
C ASP A 10 13.44 -27.37 -4.52
N LEU A 11 12.14 -27.49 -4.78
CA LEU A 11 11.24 -26.35 -4.93
C LEU A 11 10.94 -25.62 -3.60
N GLU A 12 11.34 -26.19 -2.46
CA GLU A 12 11.14 -25.58 -1.14
C GLU A 12 12.18 -24.49 -0.82
N LYS A 13 13.18 -24.30 -1.68
CA LYS A 13 14.29 -23.38 -1.44
C LYS A 13 14.11 -22.06 -2.17
N PHE A 14 14.31 -20.95 -1.45
CA PHE A 14 14.39 -19.61 -2.05
C PHE A 14 15.49 -19.50 -3.13
N ASP A 15 16.63 -20.17 -2.93
CA ASP A 15 17.71 -20.23 -3.92
C ASP A 15 17.29 -20.88 -5.25
N THR A 16 16.31 -21.79 -5.22
CA THR A 16 15.71 -22.37 -6.43
C THR A 16 14.95 -21.33 -7.22
N LEU A 17 14.16 -20.46 -6.58
CA LEU A 17 13.46 -19.36 -7.25
C LEU A 17 14.45 -18.43 -7.95
N ILE A 18 15.53 -18.02 -7.26
CA ILE A 18 16.56 -17.15 -7.83
C ILE A 18 17.15 -17.79 -9.09
N LYS A 19 17.52 -19.06 -9.03
CA LYS A 19 18.06 -19.81 -10.17
C LYS A 19 17.08 -19.91 -11.33
N ILE A 20 15.79 -20.10 -11.06
CA ILE A 20 14.76 -20.14 -12.10
C ILE A 20 14.70 -18.80 -12.83
N VAL A 21 14.66 -17.68 -12.11
CA VAL A 21 14.65 -16.33 -12.72
C VAL A 21 15.92 -16.06 -13.51
N GLU A 22 17.10 -16.43 -12.99
CA GLU A 22 18.37 -16.35 -13.72
C GLU A 22 18.32 -17.17 -15.03
N ALA A 23 17.69 -18.34 -15.04
CA ALA A 23 17.53 -19.15 -16.25
C ALA A 23 16.59 -18.51 -17.27
N LEU A 24 15.49 -17.91 -16.80
CA LEU A 24 14.53 -17.21 -17.65
C LEU A 24 15.18 -16.02 -18.37
N ARG A 25 16.06 -15.30 -17.68
CA ARG A 25 16.77 -14.12 -18.19
C ARG A 25 18.11 -14.42 -18.89
N ALA A 26 18.61 -15.65 -18.84
CA ALA A 26 19.85 -16.04 -19.51
C ALA A 26 19.70 -16.10 -21.05
N PRO A 27 20.80 -16.03 -21.82
CA PRO A 27 20.77 -16.26 -23.26
C PRO A 27 20.12 -17.61 -23.63
N GLY A 28 19.08 -17.58 -24.46
CA GLY A 28 18.28 -18.76 -24.80
C GLY A 28 17.15 -19.08 -23.82
N GLY A 29 16.92 -18.21 -22.83
CA GLY A 29 15.75 -18.16 -21.96
C GLY A 29 14.54 -17.50 -22.64
N CYS A 30 13.65 -16.94 -21.84
CA CYS A 30 12.41 -16.32 -22.31
C CYS A 30 12.68 -14.90 -22.84
N PRO A 31 12.35 -14.58 -24.10
CA PRO A 31 12.60 -13.25 -24.67
C PRO A 31 11.96 -12.11 -23.90
N TRP A 32 10.75 -12.29 -23.38
CA TRP A 32 10.05 -11.27 -22.60
C TRP A 32 10.76 -10.99 -21.27
N ASP A 33 11.22 -12.05 -20.58
CA ASP A 33 11.92 -11.92 -19.29
C ASP A 33 13.28 -11.26 -19.45
N ILE A 34 14.01 -11.60 -20.52
CA ILE A 34 15.30 -11.00 -20.89
C ILE A 34 15.17 -9.48 -21.09
N ASP A 35 14.12 -9.04 -21.78
CA ASP A 35 13.89 -7.63 -22.11
C ASP A 35 13.44 -6.77 -20.91
N GLN A 36 13.13 -7.39 -19.75
CA GLN A 36 12.70 -6.64 -18.57
C GLN A 36 13.82 -5.81 -17.94
N THR A 37 13.44 -4.62 -17.47
CA THR A 37 14.28 -3.67 -16.73
C THR A 37 13.59 -3.27 -15.43
N HIS A 38 14.31 -2.63 -14.51
CA HIS A 38 13.67 -2.08 -13.30
C HIS A 38 12.50 -1.15 -13.61
N GLY A 39 12.58 -0.40 -14.71
CA GLY A 39 11.54 0.55 -15.12
C GLY A 39 10.28 -0.14 -15.65
N SER A 40 10.43 -1.20 -16.45
CA SER A 40 9.29 -1.92 -17.04
C SER A 40 8.54 -2.76 -16.00
N LEU A 41 9.22 -3.23 -14.96
CA LEU A 41 8.62 -4.05 -13.90
C LEU A 41 7.86 -3.24 -12.83
N LYS A 42 8.03 -1.91 -12.76
CA LYS A 42 7.34 -1.07 -11.75
C LYS A 42 5.82 -1.27 -11.71
N ARG A 43 5.21 -1.41 -12.90
CA ARG A 43 3.77 -1.60 -13.02
C ARG A 43 3.33 -2.92 -12.40
N HIS A 44 3.98 -4.02 -12.80
CA HIS A 44 3.70 -5.35 -12.28
C HIS A 44 3.89 -5.39 -10.77
N LEU A 45 5.02 -4.88 -10.24
CA LEU A 45 5.24 -4.80 -8.79
C LEU A 45 4.12 -4.06 -8.05
N LEU A 46 3.56 -2.99 -8.64
CA LEU A 46 2.43 -2.27 -8.04
C LEU A 46 1.16 -3.12 -8.09
N GLU A 47 0.87 -3.78 -9.21
CA GLU A 47 -0.26 -4.69 -9.38
C GLU A 47 -0.21 -5.82 -8.32
N GLU A 48 0.90 -6.56 -8.22
CA GLU A 48 1.06 -7.64 -7.22
C GLU A 48 0.88 -7.12 -5.77
N CYS A 49 1.34 -5.89 -5.49
CA CYS A 49 1.15 -5.29 -4.16
C CYS A 49 -0.34 -5.10 -3.85
N TYR A 50 -1.15 -4.68 -4.84
CA TYR A 50 -2.58 -4.49 -4.66
C TYR A 50 -3.34 -5.83 -4.62
N GLU A 51 -2.89 -6.85 -5.35
CA GLU A 51 -3.48 -8.20 -5.29
C GLU A 51 -3.23 -8.85 -3.91
N VAL A 52 -2.04 -8.67 -3.32
CA VAL A 52 -1.79 -9.05 -1.91
C VAL A 52 -2.77 -8.34 -0.96
N LEU A 53 -2.99 -7.03 -1.15
CA LEU A 53 -3.90 -6.27 -0.30
C LEU A 53 -5.35 -6.74 -0.45
N GLU A 54 -5.79 -7.06 -1.67
CA GLU A 54 -7.10 -7.64 -1.94
C GLU A 54 -7.25 -9.02 -1.28
N ALA A 55 -6.24 -9.88 -1.37
CA ALA A 55 -6.26 -11.19 -0.73
C ALA A 55 -6.35 -11.10 0.81
N ILE A 56 -5.70 -10.10 1.42
CA ILE A 56 -5.83 -9.81 2.85
C ILE A 56 -7.25 -9.34 3.19
N ASP A 57 -7.78 -8.38 2.43
CA ASP A 57 -9.12 -7.82 2.66
C ASP A 57 -10.22 -8.90 2.53
N ASN A 58 -10.03 -9.84 1.60
CA ASN A 58 -10.97 -10.95 1.35
C ASN A 58 -10.76 -12.14 2.30
N GLU A 59 -9.79 -12.08 3.22
CA GLU A 59 -9.39 -13.19 4.10
C GLU A 59 -9.13 -14.50 3.33
N ASP A 60 -8.59 -14.43 2.10
CA ASP A 60 -8.33 -15.59 1.23
C ASP A 60 -6.88 -16.08 1.36
N PRO A 61 -6.62 -17.20 2.09
CA PRO A 61 -5.26 -17.66 2.30
C PRO A 61 -4.63 -18.30 1.05
N ALA A 62 -5.45 -18.75 0.09
CA ALA A 62 -4.96 -19.34 -1.14
C ALA A 62 -4.44 -18.25 -2.08
N ALA A 63 -5.24 -17.21 -2.30
CA ALA A 63 -4.83 -16.03 -3.05
C ALA A 63 -3.62 -15.37 -2.37
N LEU A 64 -3.66 -15.15 -1.04
CA LEU A 64 -2.56 -14.50 -0.32
C LEU A 64 -1.21 -15.22 -0.53
N LYS A 65 -1.22 -16.55 -0.57
CA LYS A 65 -0.02 -17.35 -0.81
C LYS A 65 0.50 -17.22 -2.24
N GLU A 66 -0.40 -17.12 -3.21
CA GLU A 66 -0.07 -16.90 -4.64
C GLU A 66 0.58 -15.53 -4.82
N GLU A 67 -0.10 -14.46 -4.39
CA GLU A 67 0.37 -13.08 -4.59
C GLU A 67 1.66 -12.76 -3.82
N LEU A 68 1.84 -13.31 -2.60
CA LEU A 68 3.12 -13.22 -1.89
C LEU A 68 4.25 -13.94 -2.63
N GLY A 69 3.94 -15.00 -3.38
CA GLY A 69 4.85 -15.66 -4.28
C GLY A 69 5.27 -14.75 -5.43
N ASP A 70 4.33 -14.02 -6.03
CA ASP A 70 4.62 -13.10 -7.12
C ASP A 70 5.43 -11.87 -6.66
N ILE A 71 5.23 -11.40 -5.43
CA ILE A 71 6.16 -10.44 -4.79
C ILE A 71 7.59 -11.01 -4.70
N LEU A 72 7.76 -12.28 -4.35
CA LEU A 72 9.08 -12.92 -4.33
C LEU A 72 9.69 -13.01 -5.74
N VAL A 73 8.87 -13.28 -6.77
CA VAL A 73 9.29 -13.26 -8.17
C VAL A 73 9.79 -11.86 -8.57
N GLN A 74 9.05 -10.80 -8.23
CA GLN A 74 9.48 -9.42 -8.50
C GLN A 74 10.83 -9.12 -7.82
N ILE A 75 11.01 -9.49 -6.55
CA ILE A 75 12.28 -9.31 -5.83
C ILE A 75 13.43 -10.05 -6.56
N ALA A 76 13.20 -11.28 -7.01
CA ALA A 76 14.18 -12.07 -7.74
C ALA A 76 14.56 -11.42 -9.09
N PHE A 77 13.59 -10.91 -9.85
CA PHE A 77 13.83 -10.19 -11.11
C PHE A 77 14.67 -8.92 -10.88
N HIS A 78 14.30 -8.09 -9.90
CA HIS A 78 15.08 -6.89 -9.58
C HIS A 78 16.49 -7.23 -9.11
N ALA A 79 16.68 -8.29 -8.32
CA ALA A 79 18.02 -8.72 -7.91
C ALA A 79 18.87 -9.22 -9.08
N ASP A 80 18.28 -9.95 -10.04
CA ASP A 80 19.00 -10.43 -11.22
C ASP A 80 19.39 -9.27 -12.16
N ILE A 81 18.48 -8.34 -12.45
CA ILE A 81 18.77 -7.13 -13.24
C ILE A 81 19.92 -6.34 -12.60
N ALA A 82 19.89 -6.15 -11.27
CA ALA A 82 20.94 -5.43 -10.55
C ALA A 82 22.30 -6.14 -10.62
N ARG A 83 22.30 -7.48 -10.57
CA ARG A 83 23.49 -8.32 -10.72
C ARG A 83 24.09 -8.19 -12.11
N GLU A 84 23.27 -8.21 -13.17
CA GLU A 84 23.71 -8.00 -14.56
C GLU A 84 24.39 -6.64 -14.74
N HIS A 85 23.85 -5.60 -14.09
CA HIS A 85 24.43 -4.26 -14.05
C HIS A 85 25.56 -4.07 -13.02
N ARG A 86 26.02 -5.14 -12.35
CA ARG A 86 27.08 -5.12 -11.33
C ARG A 86 26.83 -4.10 -10.21
N SER A 87 25.56 -3.88 -9.88
CA SER A 87 25.14 -2.90 -8.86
C SER A 87 25.04 -3.52 -7.47
N PHE A 88 24.25 -4.58 -7.33
CA PHE A 88 24.14 -5.38 -6.11
C PHE A 88 23.65 -6.81 -6.44
N THR A 89 23.74 -7.72 -5.48
CA THR A 89 23.25 -9.10 -5.58
C THR A 89 22.13 -9.37 -4.57
N ILE A 90 21.42 -10.49 -4.72
CA ILE A 90 20.44 -10.94 -3.72
C ILE A 90 21.08 -11.14 -2.34
N SER A 91 22.34 -11.59 -2.29
CA SER A 91 23.08 -11.74 -1.03
C SER A 91 23.31 -10.40 -0.35
N ASP A 92 23.65 -9.35 -1.10
CA ASP A 92 23.84 -8.01 -0.55
C ASP A 92 22.53 -7.48 0.05
N LEU A 93 21.41 -7.69 -0.66
CA LEU A 93 20.07 -7.33 -0.19
C LEU A 93 19.72 -8.05 1.12
N LEU A 94 19.94 -9.36 1.19
CA LEU A 94 19.69 -10.17 2.38
C LEU A 94 20.57 -9.72 3.56
N VAL A 95 21.85 -9.43 3.33
CA VAL A 95 22.74 -8.90 4.36
C VAL A 95 22.23 -7.57 4.89
N GLU A 96 21.86 -6.64 3.99
CA GLU A 96 21.38 -5.31 4.39
C GLU A 96 20.09 -5.39 5.22
N VAL A 97 19.09 -6.17 4.77
CA VAL A 97 17.81 -6.28 5.49
C VAL A 97 17.99 -6.98 6.84
N ASN A 98 18.79 -8.05 6.90
CA ASN A 98 19.01 -8.80 8.15
C ASN A 98 19.76 -7.95 9.18
N GLN A 99 20.84 -7.27 8.79
CA GLN A 99 21.56 -6.36 9.68
C GLN A 99 20.66 -5.22 10.18
N LYS A 100 19.82 -4.67 9.29
CA LYS A 100 18.86 -3.62 9.65
C LYS A 100 17.81 -4.12 10.63
N LEU A 101 17.25 -5.31 10.41
CA LEU A 101 16.26 -5.90 11.30
C LEU A 101 16.85 -6.21 12.68
N ILE A 102 18.03 -6.82 12.74
CA ILE A 102 18.74 -7.09 14.01
C ILE A 102 18.99 -5.78 14.77
N ARG A 103 19.59 -4.79 14.11
CA ARG A 103 19.89 -3.48 14.72
C ARG A 103 18.64 -2.76 15.23
N ARG A 104 17.50 -2.93 14.56
CA ARG A 104 16.24 -2.26 14.93
C ARG A 104 15.42 -2.99 15.99
N HIS A 105 15.80 -4.22 16.35
CA HIS A 105 15.14 -5.02 17.38
C HIS A 105 16.12 -5.47 18.49
N PRO A 106 16.82 -4.53 19.16
CA PRO A 106 17.71 -4.90 20.27
C PRO A 106 16.94 -5.52 21.44
N HIS A 107 15.61 -5.37 21.51
CA HIS A 107 14.79 -6.06 22.50
C HIS A 107 14.56 -7.55 22.21
N VAL A 108 14.83 -7.98 20.98
CA VAL A 108 14.81 -9.41 20.57
C VAL A 108 16.22 -9.99 20.55
N PHE A 109 17.21 -9.20 20.08
CA PHE A 109 18.55 -9.68 19.77
C PHE A 109 19.64 -9.23 20.76
N ASP A 110 19.33 -8.34 21.70
CA ASP A 110 20.23 -7.86 22.78
C ASP A 110 19.48 -7.86 24.14
N ASP A 111 20.14 -7.35 25.19
CA ASP A 111 19.61 -7.32 26.57
C ASP A 111 18.70 -6.11 26.87
N VAL A 112 17.98 -5.57 25.87
CA VAL A 112 17.02 -4.48 26.09
C VAL A 112 15.66 -5.06 26.46
N LYS A 113 15.09 -4.67 27.60
CA LYS A 113 13.74 -5.09 27.98
C LYS A 113 12.74 -4.00 27.65
N LEU A 114 11.83 -4.32 26.73
CA LEU A 114 10.63 -3.54 26.44
C LEU A 114 9.43 -4.41 26.75
N GLU A 115 8.42 -3.86 27.40
CA GLU A 115 7.25 -4.63 27.84
C GLU A 115 6.01 -4.33 27.00
N LYS A 116 5.99 -3.22 26.27
CA LYS A 116 4.82 -2.75 25.51
C LYS A 116 5.13 -2.48 24.04
N ALA A 117 4.15 -2.71 23.17
CA ALA A 117 4.24 -2.42 21.74
C ALA A 117 4.55 -0.94 21.45
N GLU A 118 3.95 -0.03 22.21
CA GLU A 118 4.21 1.42 22.11
C GLU A 118 5.69 1.78 22.36
N GLU A 119 6.33 1.09 23.31
CA GLU A 119 7.75 1.30 23.62
C GLU A 119 8.65 0.79 22.49
N VAL A 120 8.27 -0.33 21.86
CA VAL A 120 8.95 -0.89 20.68
C VAL A 120 8.85 0.06 19.50
N GLU A 121 7.67 0.62 19.25
CA GLU A 121 7.44 1.57 18.15
C GLU A 121 8.24 2.86 18.35
N LEU A 122 8.22 3.43 19.55
CA LEU A 122 9.01 4.62 19.88
C LEU A 122 10.51 4.39 19.67
N GLN A 123 11.02 3.24 20.13
CA GLN A 123 12.42 2.88 19.94
C GLN A 123 12.76 2.75 18.44
N TRP A 124 11.87 2.14 17.67
CA TRP A 124 12.06 1.95 16.24
C TRP A 124 12.17 3.28 15.49
N GLU A 125 11.30 4.24 15.82
CA GLU A 125 11.34 5.58 15.24
C GLU A 125 12.61 6.34 15.63
N GLN A 126 13.06 6.25 16.89
CA GLN A 126 14.33 6.83 17.32
C GLN A 126 15.53 6.25 16.57
N LEU A 127 15.58 4.94 16.34
CA LEU A 127 16.64 4.30 15.58
C LEU A 127 16.64 4.75 14.12
N LYS A 128 15.46 4.88 13.49
CA LYS A 128 15.35 5.44 12.14
C LYS A 128 15.84 6.89 12.07
N ALA A 129 15.52 7.72 13.05
CA ALA A 129 15.97 9.11 13.10
C ALA A 129 17.51 9.19 13.14
N ARG A 130 18.14 8.43 14.05
CA ARG A 130 19.62 8.36 14.14
C ARG A 130 20.27 7.85 12.86
N GLU A 131 19.68 6.85 12.20
CA GLU A 131 20.18 6.35 10.91
C GLU A 131 20.12 7.41 9.79
N ARG A 132 19.08 8.25 9.78
CA ARG A 132 18.98 9.37 8.83
C ARG A 132 20.03 10.45 9.10
N GLU A 133 20.21 10.81 10.37
CA GLU A 133 21.26 11.75 10.80
C GLU A 133 22.65 11.24 10.41
N ALA A 134 22.95 9.96 10.66
CA ALA A 134 24.23 9.35 10.32
C ALA A 134 24.50 9.32 8.80
N LYS A 135 23.45 9.27 7.97
CA LYS A 135 23.55 9.38 6.50
C LYS A 135 23.65 10.83 6.01
N GLY A 136 23.72 11.82 6.91
CA GLY A 136 23.76 13.24 6.56
C GLY A 136 22.47 13.74 5.92
N ILE A 137 21.35 13.04 6.12
CA ILE A 137 20.05 13.40 5.54
C ILE A 137 19.40 14.44 6.44
N THR A 138 19.73 15.72 6.22
CA THR A 138 19.10 16.89 6.87
C THR A 138 17.86 17.36 6.10
N LYS A 139 17.06 16.41 5.60
CA LYS A 139 15.87 16.71 4.81
C LYS A 139 14.70 17.06 5.73
N SER A 140 13.83 17.98 5.28
CA SER A 140 12.57 18.27 5.96
C SER A 140 11.83 16.97 6.32
N PRO A 141 11.06 16.89 7.43
CA PRO A 141 10.30 15.68 7.78
C PRO A 141 9.44 15.17 6.62
N VAL A 142 8.90 16.08 5.81
CA VAL A 142 8.04 15.78 4.67
C VAL A 142 8.80 15.57 3.35
N GLU A 143 10.12 15.75 3.34
CA GLU A 143 10.95 15.46 2.17
C GLU A 143 11.27 13.95 2.06
N GLY A 144 11.44 13.47 0.83
CA GLY A 144 11.76 12.07 0.55
C GLY A 144 10.59 11.10 0.72
N ILE A 145 9.35 11.61 0.75
CA ILE A 145 8.17 10.79 0.48
C ILE A 145 8.13 10.51 -1.03
N PRO A 146 8.01 9.24 -1.47
CA PRO A 146 7.93 8.92 -2.88
C PRO A 146 6.72 9.62 -3.51
N LYS A 147 6.95 10.39 -4.57
CA LYS A 147 5.90 11.17 -5.25
C LYS A 147 4.88 10.31 -5.98
N ASP A 148 5.24 9.06 -6.28
CA ASP A 148 4.41 8.11 -7.02
C ASP A 148 3.43 7.36 -6.11
N LEU A 149 3.42 7.64 -4.79
CA LEU A 149 2.43 7.06 -3.89
C LEU A 149 1.01 7.56 -4.22
N PRO A 150 -0.03 6.74 -3.99
CA PRO A 150 -1.41 7.21 -3.98
C PRO A 150 -1.56 8.43 -3.07
N ALA A 151 -2.43 9.36 -3.46
CA ALA A 151 -2.53 10.66 -2.80
C ALA A 151 -2.87 10.55 -1.30
N LEU A 152 -3.74 9.59 -0.92
CA LEU A 152 -4.11 9.40 0.49
C LEU A 152 -2.94 8.83 1.31
N VAL A 153 -2.23 7.83 0.78
CA VAL A 153 -1.01 7.28 1.42
C VAL A 153 0.07 8.34 1.54
N TYR A 154 0.30 9.12 0.48
CA TYR A 154 1.25 10.22 0.48
C TYR A 154 0.91 11.25 1.56
N SER A 155 -0.36 11.69 1.60
CA SER A 155 -0.86 12.67 2.55
C SER A 155 -0.74 12.16 3.99
N GLN A 156 -1.14 10.92 4.25
CA GLN A 156 -1.08 10.32 5.58
C GLN A 156 0.36 10.19 6.07
N LEU A 157 1.28 9.69 5.24
CA LEU A 157 2.69 9.58 5.60
C LEU A 157 3.35 10.96 5.82
N MET A 158 2.93 11.97 5.07
CA MET A 158 3.39 13.35 5.28
C MET A 158 2.97 13.86 6.65
N GLN A 159 1.70 13.68 7.00
CA GLN A 159 1.14 14.10 8.28
C GLN A 159 1.74 13.32 9.46
N ASP A 160 1.95 12.01 9.33
CA ASP A 160 2.65 11.17 10.32
C ASP A 160 4.07 11.68 10.62
N ARG A 161 4.77 12.18 9.60
CA ARG A 161 6.12 12.72 9.79
C ARG A 161 6.10 14.13 10.37
N ALA A 162 5.10 14.94 10.00
CA ALA A 162 4.90 16.28 10.55
C ALA A 162 4.54 16.21 12.05
N SER A 163 3.64 15.30 12.45
CA SER A 163 3.23 15.12 13.84
C SER A 163 4.40 14.68 14.73
N LYS A 164 5.26 13.78 14.25
CA LYS A 164 6.51 13.38 14.93
C LYS A 164 7.49 14.53 15.15
N SER A 165 7.34 15.63 14.40
CA SER A 165 8.13 16.85 14.56
C SER A 165 7.45 17.89 15.47
N GLY A 166 6.32 17.54 16.09
CA GLY A 166 5.53 18.40 16.97
C GLY A 166 4.48 19.26 16.27
N PHE A 167 4.23 19.04 14.97
CA PHE A 167 3.17 19.73 14.23
C PHE A 167 1.89 18.90 14.28
N GLU A 168 1.10 19.09 15.33
CA GLU A 168 -0.05 18.25 15.68
C GLU A 168 -1.09 19.04 16.49
N TRP A 169 -2.37 18.65 16.40
CA TRP A 169 -3.43 19.19 17.26
C TRP A 169 -3.35 18.62 18.68
N GLU A 170 -3.90 19.33 19.67
CA GLU A 170 -3.93 18.83 21.05
C GLU A 170 -4.87 17.63 21.22
N ASP A 171 -5.96 17.59 20.48
CA ASP A 171 -6.94 16.51 20.48
C ASP A 171 -7.68 16.38 19.13
N ILE A 172 -8.50 15.32 19.03
CA ILE A 172 -9.32 15.05 17.85
C ILE A 172 -10.37 16.14 17.57
N ASN A 173 -10.80 16.92 18.57
CA ASN A 173 -11.79 17.97 18.38
C ASN A 173 -11.23 19.10 17.51
N GLY A 174 -9.92 19.36 17.60
CA GLY A 174 -9.22 20.28 16.70
C GLY A 174 -9.34 19.87 15.23
N VAL A 175 -9.20 18.58 14.93
CA VAL A 175 -9.37 18.04 13.57
C VAL A 175 -10.82 18.13 13.12
N LEU A 176 -11.78 17.73 13.96
CA LEU A 176 -13.21 17.81 13.64
C LEU A 176 -13.66 19.26 13.38
N SER A 177 -13.17 20.21 14.18
CA SER A 177 -13.47 21.64 13.99
C SER A 177 -12.91 22.14 12.66
N LYS A 178 -11.71 21.68 12.27
CA LYS A 178 -11.13 22.02 10.97
C LYS A 178 -11.94 21.43 9.81
N ILE A 179 -12.49 20.22 9.94
CA ILE A 179 -13.41 19.66 8.91
C ILE A 179 -14.63 20.57 8.72
N GLU A 180 -15.24 21.05 9.80
CA GLU A 180 -16.38 21.97 9.72
C GLU A 180 -16.00 23.31 9.04
N GLU A 181 -14.80 23.81 9.32
CA GLU A 181 -14.22 24.99 8.68
C GLU A 181 -14.04 24.79 7.17
N GLU A 182 -13.35 23.73 6.75
CA GLU A 182 -13.13 23.40 5.32
C GLU A 182 -14.44 23.18 4.56
N CYS A 183 -15.44 22.53 5.19
CA CYS A 183 -16.77 22.39 4.61
C CYS A 183 -17.45 23.74 4.37
N LYS A 184 -17.26 24.70 5.28
CA LYS A 184 -17.80 26.04 5.13
C LYS A 184 -17.08 26.81 4.03
N GLU A 185 -15.75 26.78 4.00
CA GLU A 185 -14.94 27.43 2.96
C GLU A 185 -15.31 26.89 1.56
N LEU A 186 -15.51 25.56 1.44
CA LEU A 186 -16.00 24.94 0.20
C LEU A 186 -17.38 25.46 -0.22
N THR A 187 -18.29 25.75 0.71
CA THR A 187 -19.61 26.32 0.37
C THR A 187 -19.56 27.79 -0.04
N GLU A 188 -18.52 28.50 0.37
CA GLU A 188 -18.30 29.91 0.04
C GLU A 188 -17.50 30.10 -1.26
N ALA A 189 -16.82 29.04 -1.74
CA ALA A 189 -16.11 29.04 -3.01
C ALA A 189 -17.03 29.34 -4.19
N VAL A 190 -16.65 30.32 -5.03
CA VAL A 190 -17.48 30.79 -6.15
C VAL A 190 -16.88 30.45 -7.51
N THR A 191 -15.57 30.18 -7.55
CA THR A 191 -14.87 29.76 -8.76
C THR A 191 -14.54 28.27 -8.72
N GLU A 192 -14.31 27.69 -9.90
CA GLU A 192 -13.82 26.31 -10.03
C GLU A 192 -12.46 26.14 -9.34
N GLN A 193 -11.57 27.14 -9.46
CA GLN A 193 -10.24 27.08 -8.87
C GLN A 193 -10.29 27.07 -7.33
N GLU A 194 -11.15 27.90 -6.74
CA GLU A 194 -11.42 27.87 -5.30
C GLU A 194 -12.03 26.52 -4.91
N SER A 195 -13.02 26.02 -5.66
CA SER A 195 -13.64 24.72 -5.37
C SER A 195 -12.62 23.57 -5.37
N ILE A 196 -11.69 23.54 -6.33
CA ILE A 196 -10.61 22.53 -6.39
C ILE A 196 -9.70 22.64 -5.16
N HIS A 197 -9.37 23.88 -4.75
CA HIS A 197 -8.53 24.14 -3.58
C HIS A 197 -9.19 23.63 -2.29
N GLU A 198 -10.43 24.07 -2.02
CA GLU A 198 -11.15 23.71 -0.79
C GLU A 198 -11.50 22.20 -0.74
N ILE A 199 -11.77 21.55 -1.88
CA ILE A 199 -11.91 20.09 -1.94
C ILE A 199 -10.59 19.41 -1.55
N GLY A 200 -9.46 19.94 -2.01
CA GLY A 200 -8.14 19.44 -1.68
C GLY A 200 -7.84 19.51 -0.18
N ASP A 201 -8.14 20.66 0.44
CA ASP A 201 -7.92 20.87 1.88
C ASP A 201 -8.89 20.02 2.72
N LEU A 202 -10.15 19.90 2.32
CA LEU A 202 -11.09 18.98 2.97
C LEU A 202 -10.59 17.53 2.91
N LEU A 203 -10.12 17.05 1.76
CA LEU A 203 -9.53 15.70 1.64
C LEU A 203 -8.29 15.54 2.53
N LEU A 204 -7.43 16.57 2.62
CA LEU A 204 -6.23 16.57 3.46
C LEU A 204 -6.59 16.43 4.94
N VAL A 205 -7.60 17.17 5.42
CA VAL A 205 -8.07 17.10 6.81
C VAL A 205 -8.79 15.79 7.09
N MET A 206 -9.54 15.23 6.13
CA MET A 206 -10.14 13.89 6.26
C MET A 206 -9.09 12.79 6.42
N VAL A 207 -7.96 12.85 5.69
CA VAL A 207 -6.82 11.95 5.90
C VAL A 207 -6.24 12.09 7.31
N ASN A 208 -6.23 13.32 7.84
CA ASN A 208 -5.76 13.58 9.19
C ASN A 208 -6.67 12.96 10.25
N LEU A 209 -7.99 13.05 10.05
CA LEU A 209 -8.95 12.36 10.90
C LEU A 209 -8.72 10.84 10.89
N CYS A 210 -8.50 10.23 9.71
CA CYS A 210 -8.15 8.81 9.63
C CYS A 210 -6.93 8.47 10.49
N ARG A 211 -5.87 9.30 10.43
CA ARG A 211 -4.67 9.11 11.26
C ARG A 211 -4.95 9.21 12.76
N TRP A 212 -5.72 10.20 13.21
CA TRP A 212 -6.15 10.30 14.62
C TRP A 212 -6.98 9.11 15.10
N MET A 213 -7.72 8.49 14.17
CA MET A 213 -8.51 7.28 14.44
C MET A 213 -7.70 5.98 14.28
N ASN A 214 -6.40 6.05 13.98
CA ASN A 214 -5.55 4.91 13.64
C ASN A 214 -6.08 4.07 12.47
N VAL A 215 -6.69 4.73 11.48
CA VAL A 215 -7.24 4.15 10.26
C VAL A 215 -6.34 4.51 9.08
N GLN A 216 -5.96 3.53 8.26
CA GLN A 216 -5.27 3.78 6.99
C GLN A 216 -6.27 4.36 5.97
N ALA A 217 -6.01 5.59 5.50
CA ALA A 217 -6.97 6.34 4.69
C ALA A 217 -7.22 5.69 3.32
N GLU A 218 -6.16 5.20 2.67
CA GLU A 218 -6.25 4.50 1.39
C GLU A 218 -7.06 3.21 1.51
N ASP A 219 -6.80 2.40 2.53
CA ASP A 219 -7.52 1.14 2.77
C ASP A 219 -9.00 1.40 3.10
N ALA A 220 -9.29 2.43 3.92
CA ALA A 220 -10.65 2.81 4.25
C ALA A 220 -11.47 3.16 2.99
N LEU A 221 -10.87 3.89 2.04
CA LEU A 221 -11.51 4.21 0.77
C LEU A 221 -11.60 2.97 -0.15
N ARG A 222 -10.56 2.13 -0.21
CA ARG A 222 -10.59 0.87 -0.99
C ARG A 222 -11.75 -0.02 -0.55
N GLN A 223 -11.90 -0.23 0.75
CA GLN A 223 -13.01 -1.02 1.31
C GLN A 223 -14.38 -0.36 1.07
N ALA A 224 -14.46 0.98 1.13
CA ALA A 224 -15.69 1.68 0.79
C ALA A 224 -16.08 1.51 -0.69
N ASN A 225 -15.11 1.56 -1.60
CA ASN A 225 -15.30 1.32 -3.03
C ASN A 225 -15.76 -0.11 -3.29
N ALA A 226 -15.15 -1.11 -2.63
CA ALA A 226 -15.57 -2.51 -2.75
C ALA A 226 -17.05 -2.69 -2.33
N ARG A 227 -17.43 -2.18 -1.16
CA ARG A 227 -18.85 -2.20 -0.70
C ARG A 227 -19.78 -1.48 -1.68
N PHE A 228 -19.37 -0.35 -2.24
CA PHE A 228 -20.18 0.36 -3.23
C PHE A 228 -20.38 -0.48 -4.49
N SER A 229 -19.31 -1.07 -5.03
CA SER A 229 -19.33 -1.94 -6.21
C SER A 229 -20.26 -3.14 -6.01
N ASP A 230 -20.11 -3.83 -4.87
CA ASP A 230 -20.94 -4.98 -4.53
C ASP A 230 -22.42 -4.64 -4.45
N ARG A 231 -22.75 -3.51 -3.81
CA ARG A 231 -24.13 -3.01 -3.75
C ARG A 231 -24.66 -2.70 -5.13
N TYR A 232 -23.88 -2.01 -5.95
CA TYR A 232 -24.29 -1.65 -7.30
C TYR A 232 -24.60 -2.89 -8.16
N MET A 233 -23.70 -3.88 -8.18
CA MET A 233 -23.90 -5.15 -8.89
C MET A 233 -25.13 -5.91 -8.38
N ARG A 234 -25.37 -5.90 -7.07
CA ARG A 234 -26.57 -6.51 -6.47
C ARG A 234 -27.85 -5.78 -6.90
N MET A 235 -27.82 -4.46 -6.98
CA MET A 235 -28.97 -3.68 -7.46
C MET A 235 -29.30 -3.99 -8.92
N GLU A 236 -28.28 -4.11 -9.78
CA GLU A 236 -28.46 -4.52 -11.17
C GLU A 236 -29.10 -5.92 -11.26
N LYS A 237 -28.62 -6.86 -10.44
CA LYS A 237 -29.19 -8.20 -10.35
C LYS A 237 -30.63 -8.19 -9.86
N LEU A 238 -30.95 -7.46 -8.77
CA LEU A 238 -32.30 -7.36 -8.22
C LEU A 238 -33.29 -6.73 -9.23
N ALA A 239 -32.84 -5.72 -9.98
CA ALA A 239 -33.63 -5.13 -11.06
C ALA A 239 -33.92 -6.17 -12.15
N LEU A 240 -32.89 -6.89 -12.59
CA LEU A 240 -33.00 -7.93 -13.62
C LEU A 240 -33.93 -9.08 -13.18
N ASP A 241 -33.77 -9.57 -11.95
CA ASP A 241 -34.61 -10.62 -11.36
C ASP A 241 -36.09 -10.18 -11.26
N SER A 242 -36.33 -8.87 -11.15
CA SER A 242 -37.67 -8.26 -11.16
C SER A 242 -38.19 -7.93 -12.57
N GLY A 243 -37.47 -8.33 -13.63
CA GLY A 243 -37.83 -8.05 -15.02
C GLY A 243 -37.69 -6.58 -15.43
N LYS A 244 -36.92 -5.78 -14.68
CA LYS A 244 -36.70 -4.35 -14.92
C LYS A 244 -35.28 -4.11 -15.44
N THR A 245 -35.12 -3.10 -16.31
CA THR A 245 -33.80 -2.61 -16.74
C THR A 245 -33.31 -1.56 -15.75
N PHE A 246 -32.18 -1.80 -15.08
CA PHE A 246 -31.66 -0.92 -14.03
C PHE A 246 -31.46 0.54 -14.48
N SER A 247 -30.91 0.75 -15.68
CA SER A 247 -30.64 2.08 -16.23
C SER A 247 -31.90 2.95 -16.36
N ASP A 248 -33.04 2.32 -16.66
CA ASP A 248 -34.32 2.98 -16.95
C ASP A 248 -35.10 3.34 -15.68
N LEU A 249 -34.64 2.86 -14.51
CA LEU A 249 -35.29 3.11 -13.25
C LEU A 249 -35.11 4.57 -12.79
N PRO A 250 -36.17 5.19 -12.24
CA PRO A 250 -36.04 6.47 -11.57
C PRO A 250 -35.16 6.34 -10.31
N LEU A 251 -34.61 7.46 -9.85
CA LEU A 251 -33.73 7.47 -8.67
C LEU A 251 -34.40 6.90 -7.42
N SER A 252 -35.71 7.11 -7.24
CA SER A 252 -36.48 6.54 -6.12
C SER A 252 -36.43 5.01 -6.08
N ASP A 253 -36.56 4.37 -7.24
CA ASP A 253 -36.55 2.91 -7.36
C ASP A 253 -35.12 2.38 -7.20
N LYS A 254 -34.11 3.12 -7.70
CA LYS A 254 -32.70 2.81 -7.48
C LYS A 254 -32.34 2.91 -5.99
N GLU A 255 -32.86 3.89 -5.27
CA GLU A 255 -32.66 4.02 -3.82
C GLU A 255 -33.30 2.86 -3.07
N GLU A 256 -34.50 2.42 -3.46
CA GLU A 256 -35.13 1.24 -2.87
C GLU A 256 -34.29 -0.02 -3.09
N LEU A 257 -33.77 -0.23 -4.31
CA LEU A 257 -32.85 -1.32 -4.61
C LEU A 257 -31.54 -1.22 -3.80
N TRP A 258 -31.01 -0.01 -3.60
CA TRP A 258 -29.82 0.21 -2.78
C TRP A 258 -30.04 -0.21 -1.33
N GLN A 259 -31.18 0.17 -0.73
CA GLN A 259 -31.53 -0.27 0.62
C GLN A 259 -31.71 -1.79 0.69
N GLN A 260 -32.32 -2.42 -0.32
CA GLN A 260 -32.43 -3.88 -0.41
C GLN A 260 -31.05 -4.55 -0.50
N ALA A 261 -30.16 -4.05 -1.37
CA ALA A 261 -28.80 -4.59 -1.53
C ALA A 261 -28.02 -4.52 -0.21
N LYS A 262 -28.14 -3.41 0.53
CA LYS A 262 -27.51 -3.21 1.84
C LYS A 262 -27.98 -4.22 2.91
N MET A 263 -29.25 -4.66 2.84
CA MET A 263 -29.79 -5.66 3.77
C MET A 263 -29.30 -7.10 3.48
N LEU A 264 -28.77 -7.33 2.27
CA LEU A 264 -28.24 -8.63 1.84
C LEU A 264 -26.74 -8.81 2.14
N GLU A 265 -26.05 -7.79 2.69
CA GLU A 265 -24.62 -7.80 3.05
C GLU A 265 -24.34 -8.46 4.42
N LYS A 266 -25.08 -9.49 4.81
CA LYS A 266 -24.79 -10.22 6.06
C LYS A 266 -23.59 -11.14 5.95
#